data_AF-A0A7S1QF96-F1
#
_entry.id   AF-A0A7S1QF96-F1
#
_cell.length_a   1.000
_cell.length_b   1.000
_cell.length_c   1.000
_cell.angle_alpha   90.00
_cell.angle_beta   90.00
_cell.angle_gamma   90.00
#
_symmetry.space_group_name_H-M   'P 1'
#
loop_
_entity.id
_entity.type
_entity.pdbx_description
1 polymer ?
#
loop_
_entity_poly.entity_id
_entity_poly.type
_entity_poly.pdbx_seq_one_letter_code
_entity_poly.pdbx_strand_id
1 'polypeptide(L)'
;GPAPSPSPAMAPAQALAPPAAPALLALLQAACSPGLARGLGPWQQGLQATHYWDCNGQGCDATVLKPFDQHRFVAAPQYAPTNPEDFGGALYGEKLWLTGAASDALASQLGRDQGCCGSDRHSGGCGRCLLVRNPTADHPDWTAVVMKKSRCPPESKGCESPKVHLDIAAPGYDNVSVSTANICGESGYKTYINADESGVCAGTHGGCQCSSMPNNTDATKVLYNGCVLFGTWGWKAGDPLMEWQPVDCPPKFVERISAAFTSSGVEPVSRRSRWPWIAAGVALVLLALAACIVNRILDSRRERKEAERKQKKKQQNKEKERLRGRNFGGQVAARDTSSGESSSS
;
A
#
# COMPACT_ATOMS: atom_id res chain seq x y z
N GLY A 1 -71.03 -27.52 -10.31
CA GLY A 1 -69.69 -27.25 -9.77
C GLY A 1 -69.37 -25.79 -9.99
N PRO A 2 -68.77 -25.08 -9.03
CA PRO A 2 -68.53 -23.64 -9.15
C PRO A 2 -67.44 -23.35 -10.20
N ALA A 3 -67.57 -22.19 -10.84
CA ALA A 3 -66.72 -21.70 -11.93
C ALA A 3 -65.27 -21.44 -11.50
N PRO A 4 -64.28 -21.53 -12.41
CA PRO A 4 -62.90 -21.20 -12.11
C PRO A 4 -62.69 -19.69 -12.00
N SER A 5 -62.02 -19.27 -10.93
CA SER A 5 -61.57 -17.90 -10.68
C SER A 5 -60.50 -17.46 -11.69
N PRO A 6 -60.46 -16.17 -12.11
CA PRO A 6 -59.42 -15.67 -13.00
C PRO A 6 -58.10 -15.43 -12.27
N SER A 7 -56.99 -15.81 -12.91
CA SER A 7 -55.62 -15.53 -12.47
C SER A 7 -55.31 -14.02 -12.44
N PRO A 8 -54.53 -13.54 -11.45
CA PRO A 8 -54.08 -12.16 -11.44
C PRO A 8 -53.00 -11.92 -12.50
N ALA A 9 -53.14 -10.83 -13.25
CA ALA A 9 -52.20 -10.37 -14.24
C ALA A 9 -50.84 -9.99 -13.61
N MET A 10 -49.74 -10.48 -14.20
CA MET A 10 -48.38 -10.06 -13.87
C MET A 10 -48.18 -8.58 -14.24
N ALA A 11 -47.79 -7.78 -13.26
CA ALA A 11 -47.31 -6.42 -13.49
C ALA A 11 -45.95 -6.43 -14.23
N PRO A 12 -45.67 -5.41 -15.07
CA PRO A 12 -44.42 -5.35 -15.82
C PRO A 12 -43.23 -5.11 -14.89
N ALA A 13 -42.16 -5.89 -15.10
CA ALA A 13 -40.88 -5.73 -14.44
C ALA A 13 -40.29 -4.35 -14.79
N GLN A 14 -40.18 -3.47 -13.79
CA GLN A 14 -39.43 -2.24 -13.93
C GLN A 14 -37.94 -2.57 -13.96
N ALA A 15 -37.28 -2.21 -15.06
CA ALA A 15 -35.84 -2.31 -15.20
C ALA A 15 -35.16 -1.33 -14.22
N LEU A 16 -34.57 -1.88 -13.14
CA LEU A 16 -33.72 -1.13 -12.24
C LEU A 16 -32.44 -0.71 -12.97
N ALA A 17 -32.20 0.60 -13.03
CA ALA A 17 -30.96 1.17 -13.53
C ALA A 17 -29.76 0.66 -12.70
N PRO A 18 -28.59 0.44 -13.32
CA PRO A 18 -27.40 0.00 -12.60
C PRO A 18 -26.99 1.07 -11.57
N PRO A 19 -26.62 0.67 -10.34
CA PRO A 19 -26.20 1.63 -9.32
C PRO A 19 -24.93 2.36 -9.76
N ALA A 20 -24.90 3.67 -9.52
CA ALA A 20 -23.71 4.49 -9.73
C ALA A 20 -22.53 3.94 -8.89
N ALA A 21 -21.32 3.97 -9.46
CA ALA A 21 -20.07 3.48 -8.87
C ALA A 21 -19.84 3.76 -7.36
N PRO A 22 -20.21 4.93 -6.76
CA PRO A 22 -20.03 5.14 -5.32
C PRO A 22 -20.91 4.24 -4.42
N ALA A 23 -22.04 3.73 -4.91
CA ALA A 23 -22.92 2.84 -4.13
C ALA A 23 -22.37 1.41 -4.04
N LEU A 24 -21.61 0.97 -5.05
CA LEU A 24 -20.97 -0.36 -5.05
C LEU A 24 -19.87 -0.44 -3.97
N LEU A 25 -19.10 0.63 -3.80
CA LEU A 25 -18.05 0.74 -2.79
C LEU A 25 -18.63 0.74 -1.36
N ALA A 26 -19.77 1.41 -1.15
CA ALA A 26 -20.48 1.42 0.13
C ALA A 26 -21.12 0.06 0.47
N LEU A 27 -21.62 -0.69 -0.52
CA LEU A 27 -22.12 -2.06 -0.34
C LEU A 27 -21.00 -3.08 -0.05
N LEU A 28 -19.84 -2.93 -0.71
CA LEU A 28 -18.63 -3.71 -0.38
C LEU A 28 -18.15 -3.41 1.04
N GLN A 29 -18.18 -2.15 1.48
CA GLN A 29 -17.85 -1.77 2.87
C GLN A 29 -18.87 -2.31 3.88
N ALA A 30 -20.16 -2.39 3.56
CA ALA A 30 -21.18 -2.95 4.45
C ALA A 30 -21.05 -4.48 4.62
N ALA A 31 -20.62 -5.21 3.58
CA ALA A 31 -20.28 -6.63 3.66
C ALA A 31 -18.99 -6.91 4.45
N CYS A 32 -18.14 -5.90 4.60
CA CYS A 32 -16.98 -5.86 5.48
C CYS A 32 -17.32 -5.24 6.84
N SER A 33 -18.51 -5.53 7.39
CA SER A 33 -18.83 -5.02 8.74
C SER A 33 -17.75 -5.53 9.69
N PRO A 34 -16.95 -4.63 10.33
CA PRO A 34 -16.06 -5.07 11.39
C PRO A 34 -16.95 -5.77 12.40
N GLY A 35 -16.61 -7.02 12.74
CA GLY A 35 -17.21 -7.64 13.91
C GLY A 35 -17.07 -6.67 15.09
N LEU A 36 -17.95 -6.79 16.09
CA LEU A 36 -17.84 -6.04 17.35
C LEU A 36 -16.37 -5.87 17.73
N ALA A 37 -15.92 -4.61 17.80
CA ALA A 37 -14.51 -4.29 17.84
C ALA A 37 -13.82 -5.06 18.98
N ARG A 38 -12.96 -6.01 18.62
CA ARG A 38 -12.23 -6.85 19.57
C ARG A 38 -10.93 -6.15 19.92
N GLY A 39 -10.94 -5.47 21.07
CA GLY A 39 -9.74 -4.92 21.68
C GLY A 39 -8.75 -5.99 22.11
N LEU A 40 -7.54 -5.57 22.49
CA LEU A 40 -6.51 -6.47 23.02
C LEU A 40 -7.03 -7.18 24.28
N GLY A 41 -7.02 -8.50 24.24
CA GLY A 41 -7.30 -9.38 25.36
C GLY A 41 -6.01 -9.91 26.02
N PRO A 42 -6.15 -10.86 26.96
CA PRO A 42 -5.00 -11.55 27.53
C PRO A 42 -4.33 -12.46 26.49
N TRP A 43 -3.01 -12.52 26.52
CA TRP A 43 -2.24 -13.47 25.74
C TRP A 43 -2.55 -14.91 26.16
N GLN A 44 -2.88 -15.74 25.18
CA GLN A 44 -3.04 -17.18 25.33
C GLN A 44 -1.73 -17.87 24.95
N GLN A 45 -1.40 -18.93 25.67
CA GLN A 45 -0.21 -19.74 25.44
C GLN A 45 -0.54 -20.98 24.60
N GLY A 46 0.49 -21.66 24.11
CA GLY A 46 0.34 -23.00 23.54
C GLY A 46 -0.19 -23.03 22.10
N LEU A 47 -0.05 -21.94 21.35
CA LEU A 47 -0.28 -21.97 19.91
C LEU A 47 0.90 -22.65 19.24
N GLN A 48 0.73 -23.89 18.81
CA GLN A 48 1.73 -24.54 17.97
C GLN A 48 1.72 -23.84 16.61
N ALA A 49 2.88 -23.40 16.13
CA ALA A 49 2.97 -22.77 14.83
C ALA A 49 3.94 -23.48 13.91
N THR A 50 3.68 -23.46 12.61
CA THR A 50 4.60 -23.90 11.54
C THR A 50 4.58 -22.88 10.41
N HIS A 51 5.25 -23.20 9.30
CA HIS A 51 5.23 -22.38 8.10
C HIS A 51 5.12 -23.25 6.83
N TYR A 52 4.49 -22.68 5.79
CA TYR A 52 4.34 -23.32 4.48
C TYR A 52 4.36 -22.28 3.36
N TRP A 53 4.63 -22.74 2.15
CA TRP A 53 4.29 -22.02 0.92
C TRP A 53 4.28 -23.00 -0.25
N ASP A 54 3.10 -23.58 -0.50
CA ASP A 54 2.89 -24.62 -1.50
C ASP A 54 2.41 -24.08 -2.86
N CYS A 55 2.32 -22.75 -2.99
CA CYS A 55 1.74 -22.02 -4.13
C CYS A 55 0.27 -22.35 -4.44
N ASN A 56 -0.38 -23.23 -3.67
CA ASN A 56 -1.75 -23.63 -3.89
C ASN A 56 -2.71 -22.53 -3.42
N GLY A 57 -3.91 -22.49 -3.99
CA GLY A 57 -4.94 -21.57 -3.56
C GLY A 57 -5.27 -21.77 -2.09
N GLN A 58 -5.58 -20.67 -1.40
CA GLN A 58 -5.90 -20.72 0.03
C GLN A 58 -7.36 -21.16 0.20
N GLY A 59 -7.67 -22.01 1.19
CA GLY A 59 -9.00 -22.62 1.32
C GLY A 59 -10.18 -21.64 1.35
N CYS A 60 -9.97 -20.42 1.88
CA CYS A 60 -10.99 -19.37 1.89
C CYS A 60 -11.29 -18.79 0.49
N ASP A 61 -10.42 -18.99 -0.49
CA ASP A 61 -10.61 -18.51 -1.88
C ASP A 61 -11.44 -19.48 -2.73
N ALA A 62 -11.65 -20.72 -2.27
CA ALA A 62 -12.31 -21.76 -3.05
C ALA A 62 -13.76 -21.40 -3.41
N THR A 63 -14.46 -20.66 -2.54
CA THR A 63 -15.83 -20.19 -2.78
C THR A 63 -15.89 -18.88 -3.59
N VAL A 64 -14.76 -18.18 -3.69
CA VAL A 64 -14.62 -16.92 -4.42
C VAL A 64 -14.41 -17.19 -5.91
N LEU A 65 -13.55 -18.15 -6.26
CA LEU A 65 -13.24 -18.51 -7.66
C LEU A 65 -14.47 -19.05 -8.40
N LYS A 66 -14.85 -18.41 -9.53
CA LYS A 66 -16.06 -18.77 -10.29
C LYS A 66 -15.88 -18.59 -11.82
N PRO A 67 -16.19 -19.62 -12.64
CA PRO A 67 -16.32 -21.03 -12.24
C PRO A 67 -15.02 -21.52 -11.59
N PHE A 68 -15.10 -22.57 -10.78
CA PHE A 68 -13.89 -23.16 -10.19
C PHE A 68 -13.01 -23.70 -11.32
N ASP A 69 -11.73 -23.32 -11.28
CA ASP A 69 -10.71 -23.73 -12.23
C ASP A 69 -9.42 -23.93 -11.43
N GLN A 70 -9.00 -25.19 -11.31
CA GLN A 70 -7.86 -25.57 -10.51
C GLN A 70 -6.58 -24.83 -10.93
N HIS A 71 -6.40 -24.52 -12.22
CA HIS A 71 -5.20 -23.83 -12.71
C HIS A 71 -5.16 -22.33 -12.36
N ARG A 72 -6.30 -21.77 -11.93
CA ARG A 72 -6.41 -20.39 -11.41
C ARG A 72 -6.47 -20.33 -9.89
N PHE A 73 -6.56 -21.48 -9.23
CA PHE A 73 -6.58 -21.62 -7.78
C PHE A 73 -5.15 -21.71 -7.24
N VAL A 74 -4.44 -20.58 -7.25
CA VAL A 74 -3.05 -20.46 -6.80
C VAL A 74 -2.91 -19.37 -5.73
N ALA A 75 -1.91 -19.46 -4.86
CA ALA A 75 -1.67 -18.46 -3.81
C ALA A 75 -1.36 -17.08 -4.42
N ALA A 76 -2.07 -16.05 -3.97
CA ALA A 76 -1.78 -14.69 -4.37
C ALA A 76 -0.48 -14.20 -3.73
N PRO A 77 0.46 -13.57 -4.47
CA PRO A 77 1.69 -13.02 -3.90
C PRO A 77 1.45 -12.05 -2.74
N GLN A 78 0.34 -11.32 -2.77
CA GLN A 78 -0.09 -10.37 -1.75
C GLN A 78 -0.31 -11.01 -0.37
N TYR A 79 -0.43 -12.35 -0.30
CA TYR A 79 -0.57 -13.12 0.94
C TYR A 79 0.77 -13.35 1.66
N ALA A 80 1.89 -13.07 1.01
CA ALA A 80 3.21 -13.12 1.62
C ALA A 80 3.34 -12.12 2.78
N PRO A 81 4.25 -12.39 3.74
CA PRO A 81 4.54 -11.50 4.84
C PRO A 81 4.77 -10.06 4.37
N THR A 82 4.11 -9.12 5.02
CA THR A 82 4.09 -7.71 4.59
C THR A 82 4.38 -6.80 5.77
N ASN A 83 5.18 -5.75 5.54
CA ASN A 83 5.43 -4.71 6.55
C ASN A 83 4.23 -3.74 6.60
N PRO A 84 3.55 -3.57 7.74
CA PRO A 84 2.43 -2.64 7.89
C PRO A 84 2.75 -1.19 7.50
N GLU A 85 3.99 -0.73 7.71
CA GLU A 85 4.42 0.64 7.39
C GLU A 85 4.30 0.97 5.89
N ASP A 86 4.41 -0.03 5.02
CA ASP A 86 4.20 0.14 3.58
C ASP A 86 2.73 0.44 3.23
N PHE A 87 1.81 0.19 4.18
CA PHE A 87 0.37 0.21 3.96
C PHE A 87 -0.42 1.20 4.81
N GLY A 88 0.24 2.00 5.64
CA GLY A 88 -0.39 3.00 6.52
C GLY A 88 -0.10 2.80 8.00
N GLY A 89 0.73 1.83 8.34
CA GLY A 89 1.19 1.57 9.70
C GLY A 89 0.45 0.42 10.38
N ALA A 90 1.00 0.01 11.52
CA ALA A 90 0.47 -1.03 12.37
C ALA A 90 -0.74 -0.57 13.19
N LEU A 91 -1.74 -1.43 13.41
CA LEU A 91 -2.89 -1.11 14.26
C LEU A 91 -2.61 -1.38 15.74
N TYR A 92 -1.84 -2.43 16.03
CA TYR A 92 -1.50 -2.90 17.38
C TYR A 92 0.00 -2.77 17.68
N GLY A 93 0.75 -2.10 16.80
CA GLY A 93 2.22 -2.02 16.87
C GLY A 93 2.95 -3.22 16.28
N GLU A 94 2.23 -4.12 15.59
CA GLU A 94 2.79 -5.27 14.89
C GLU A 94 3.82 -4.90 13.83
N LYS A 95 4.79 -5.77 13.61
CA LYS A 95 5.85 -5.61 12.61
C LYS A 95 5.55 -6.32 11.30
N LEU A 96 4.60 -7.26 11.32
CA LEU A 96 4.23 -8.05 10.16
C LEU A 96 2.71 -8.21 10.07
N TRP A 97 2.22 -8.19 8.83
CA TRP A 97 0.96 -8.80 8.45
C TRP A 97 1.23 -10.10 7.72
N LEU A 98 0.55 -11.16 8.15
CA LEU A 98 0.75 -12.53 7.70
C LEU A 98 -0.59 -13.16 7.33
N THR A 99 -0.58 -14.13 6.44
CA THR A 99 -1.73 -15.04 6.27
C THR A 99 -1.36 -16.44 6.74
N GLY A 100 -2.35 -17.29 6.99
CA GLY A 100 -2.06 -18.66 7.39
C GLY A 100 -3.26 -19.60 7.34
N ALA A 101 -2.97 -20.88 7.55
CA ALA A 101 -3.93 -21.93 7.75
C ALA A 101 -4.15 -22.16 9.25
N ALA A 102 -5.40 -22.29 9.67
CA ALA A 102 -5.74 -22.60 11.07
C ALA A 102 -6.29 -24.01 11.18
N SER A 103 -5.86 -24.73 12.22
CA SER A 103 -6.54 -25.95 12.69
C SER A 103 -8.02 -25.68 12.98
N ASP A 104 -8.85 -26.73 12.95
CA ASP A 104 -10.27 -26.62 13.31
C ASP A 104 -10.46 -26.09 14.75
N ALA A 105 -9.57 -26.48 15.67
CA ALA A 105 -9.58 -26.01 17.05
C ALA A 105 -9.29 -24.49 17.13
N LEU A 106 -8.30 -23.99 16.39
CA LEU A 106 -8.03 -22.54 16.32
C LEU A 106 -9.17 -21.78 15.62
N ALA A 107 -9.65 -22.30 14.48
CA ALA A 107 -10.73 -21.68 13.71
C ALA A 107 -12.02 -21.53 14.54
N SER A 108 -12.36 -22.53 15.37
CA SER A 108 -13.51 -22.47 16.26
C SER A 108 -13.47 -21.28 17.23
N GLN A 109 -12.27 -20.89 17.68
CA GLN A 109 -12.05 -19.76 18.59
C GLN A 109 -12.07 -18.41 17.87
N LEU A 110 -11.68 -18.39 16.58
CA LEU A 110 -11.81 -17.21 15.72
C LEU A 110 -13.27 -16.93 15.33
N GLY A 111 -14.10 -17.97 15.29
CA GLY A 111 -15.54 -17.89 15.05
C GLY A 111 -15.91 -18.01 13.57
N ARG A 112 -17.05 -17.41 13.18
CA ARG A 112 -17.54 -17.47 11.79
C ARG A 112 -16.70 -16.64 10.84
N ASP A 113 -16.70 -17.03 9.56
CA ASP A 113 -16.09 -16.29 8.46
C ASP A 113 -16.50 -14.80 8.45
N GLN A 114 -15.58 -13.94 8.03
CA GLN A 114 -15.84 -12.58 7.61
C GLN A 114 -15.92 -12.54 6.09
N GLY A 115 -17.05 -12.09 5.54
CA GLY A 115 -17.38 -12.26 4.12
C GLY A 115 -16.44 -11.57 3.12
N CYS A 116 -15.55 -10.70 3.56
CA CYS A 116 -14.68 -9.89 2.71
C CYS A 116 -13.39 -10.58 2.26
N CYS A 117 -12.95 -11.62 2.95
CA CYS A 117 -11.70 -12.33 2.65
C CYS A 117 -11.93 -13.81 2.32
N GLY A 118 -13.11 -14.11 1.77
CA GLY A 118 -13.51 -15.44 1.38
C GLY A 118 -14.19 -16.25 2.49
N SER A 119 -14.51 -17.50 2.20
CA SER A 119 -15.19 -18.41 3.13
C SER A 119 -14.81 -19.86 2.85
N ASP A 120 -14.94 -20.71 3.86
CA ASP A 120 -14.80 -22.16 3.71
C ASP A 120 -16.05 -22.88 4.25
N ARG A 121 -16.22 -24.15 3.87
CA ARG A 121 -17.38 -24.96 4.27
C ARG A 121 -17.11 -25.85 5.48
N HIS A 122 -15.92 -25.80 6.07
CA HIS A 122 -15.43 -26.84 6.96
C HIS A 122 -15.07 -26.34 8.36
N SER A 123 -14.38 -25.22 8.47
CA SER A 123 -13.77 -24.75 9.73
C SER A 123 -14.27 -23.38 10.18
N GLY A 124 -14.68 -22.52 9.25
CA GLY A 124 -14.99 -21.13 9.56
C GLY A 124 -13.74 -20.26 9.77
N GLY A 125 -13.89 -19.07 10.33
CA GLY A 125 -12.80 -18.15 10.65
C GLY A 125 -12.09 -17.48 9.47
N CYS A 126 -12.50 -17.70 8.21
CA CYS A 126 -11.91 -17.00 7.07
C CYS A 126 -11.99 -15.47 7.25
N GLY A 127 -10.88 -14.78 6.99
CA GLY A 127 -10.81 -13.33 7.20
C GLY A 127 -10.80 -12.88 8.66
N ARG A 128 -10.72 -13.79 9.64
CA ARG A 128 -10.47 -13.44 11.04
C ARG A 128 -8.98 -13.29 11.29
N CYS A 129 -8.63 -12.41 12.22
CA CYS A 129 -7.26 -12.15 12.60
C CYS A 129 -6.95 -12.54 14.04
N LEU A 130 -5.68 -12.87 14.26
CA LEU A 130 -5.08 -12.99 15.58
C LEU A 130 -3.78 -12.20 15.62
N LEU A 131 -3.47 -11.62 16.77
CA LEU A 131 -2.16 -11.06 17.07
C LEU A 131 -1.33 -12.16 17.71
N VAL A 132 -0.11 -12.38 17.20
CA VAL A 132 0.81 -13.42 17.68
C VAL A 132 2.15 -12.83 18.08
N ARG A 133 2.87 -13.51 18.96
CA ARG A 133 4.31 -13.31 19.21
C ARG A 133 5.01 -14.64 19.41
N ASN A 134 6.28 -14.70 19.03
CA ASN A 134 7.13 -15.88 19.21
C ASN A 134 8.16 -15.59 20.31
N PRO A 135 7.96 -16.07 21.55
CA PRO A 135 8.90 -15.83 22.65
C PRO A 135 10.31 -16.38 22.43
N THR A 136 10.47 -17.31 21.47
CA THR A 136 11.74 -17.98 21.18
C THR A 136 12.47 -17.41 19.96
N ALA A 137 11.92 -16.41 19.28
CA ALA A 137 12.56 -15.78 18.13
C ALA A 137 13.76 -14.88 18.53
N ASP A 138 14.54 -14.42 17.56
CA ASP A 138 15.55 -13.38 17.78
C ASP A 138 14.92 -12.04 18.15
N HIS A 139 13.72 -11.76 17.63
CA HIS A 139 12.91 -10.61 18.00
C HIS A 139 11.63 -11.04 18.72
N PRO A 140 11.72 -11.44 20.00
CA PRO A 140 10.57 -11.94 20.77
C PRO A 140 9.58 -10.84 21.16
N ASP A 141 10.00 -9.57 21.09
CA ASP A 141 9.16 -8.38 21.28
C ASP A 141 8.29 -8.06 20.07
N TRP A 142 8.62 -8.60 18.88
CA TRP A 142 7.82 -8.39 17.68
C TRP A 142 6.52 -9.15 17.75
N THR A 143 5.44 -8.47 17.39
CA THR A 143 4.14 -9.07 17.15
C THR A 143 3.83 -9.08 15.66
N ALA A 144 2.96 -10.00 15.25
CA ALA A 144 2.42 -10.08 13.90
C ALA A 144 0.90 -10.24 13.95
N VAL A 145 0.19 -9.61 13.02
CA VAL A 145 -1.23 -9.92 12.79
C VAL A 145 -1.31 -11.00 11.71
N VAL A 146 -1.97 -12.11 12.02
CA VAL A 146 -2.19 -13.22 11.09
C VAL A 146 -3.66 -13.31 10.73
N MET A 147 -3.97 -13.24 9.44
CA MET A 147 -5.31 -13.49 8.92
C MET A 147 -5.45 -14.95 8.48
N LYS A 148 -6.48 -15.65 8.97
CA LYS A 148 -6.80 -16.99 8.47
C LYS A 148 -7.28 -16.91 7.02
N LYS A 149 -6.54 -17.59 6.14
CA LYS A 149 -6.85 -17.74 4.71
C LYS A 149 -7.01 -19.20 4.26
N SER A 150 -6.59 -20.16 5.07
CA SER A 150 -6.81 -21.57 4.78
C SER A 150 -7.18 -22.37 6.04
N ARG A 151 -7.57 -23.63 5.83
CA ARG A 151 -7.79 -24.61 6.88
C ARG A 151 -6.57 -25.52 6.93
N CYS A 152 -6.06 -25.79 8.13
CA CYS A 152 -5.15 -26.89 8.36
C CYS A 152 -5.97 -28.08 8.88
N PRO A 153 -6.26 -29.09 8.05
CA PRO A 153 -7.22 -30.11 8.41
C PRO A 153 -6.62 -31.11 9.43
N PRO A 154 -7.45 -31.86 10.18
CA PRO A 154 -6.99 -32.75 11.24
C PRO A 154 -6.06 -33.89 10.80
N GLU A 155 -6.07 -34.26 9.52
CA GLU A 155 -5.15 -35.24 8.93
C GLU A 155 -3.75 -34.67 8.66
N SER A 156 -3.58 -33.34 8.73
CA SER A 156 -2.28 -32.69 8.62
C SER A 156 -1.53 -32.73 9.96
N LYS A 157 -0.24 -33.04 9.90
CA LYS A 157 0.65 -33.13 11.06
C LYS A 157 0.60 -31.84 11.88
N GLY A 158 0.25 -31.95 13.17
CA GLY A 158 0.19 -30.82 14.10
C GLY A 158 -1.21 -30.19 14.23
N CYS A 159 -2.10 -30.43 13.28
CA CYS A 159 -3.45 -29.88 13.24
C CYS A 159 -4.52 -30.83 13.79
N GLU A 160 -4.10 -31.97 14.36
CA GLU A 160 -5.00 -32.96 14.94
C GLU A 160 -5.74 -32.36 16.14
N SER A 161 -7.05 -32.60 16.25
CA SER A 161 -7.80 -32.21 17.45
C SER A 161 -7.23 -32.90 18.70
N PRO A 162 -7.08 -32.19 19.85
CA PRO A 162 -7.56 -30.84 20.16
C PRO A 162 -6.52 -29.72 19.99
N LYS A 163 -5.46 -29.93 19.21
CA LYS A 163 -4.34 -28.99 19.11
C LYS A 163 -4.75 -27.70 18.43
N VAL A 164 -4.38 -26.57 19.04
CA VAL A 164 -4.50 -25.25 18.44
C VAL A 164 -3.23 -25.00 17.64
N HIS A 165 -3.36 -25.10 16.32
CA HIS A 165 -2.27 -24.96 15.36
C HIS A 165 -2.51 -23.83 14.37
N LEU A 166 -1.44 -23.08 14.07
CA LEU A 166 -1.35 -22.07 13.01
C LEU A 166 -0.19 -22.40 12.07
N ASP A 167 -0.50 -22.63 10.79
CA ASP A 167 0.52 -22.76 9.76
C ASP A 167 0.64 -21.43 9.01
N ILE A 168 1.80 -20.78 9.04
CA ILE A 168 1.99 -19.43 8.50
C ILE A 168 2.43 -19.50 7.03
N ALA A 169 1.76 -18.77 6.17
CA ALA A 169 2.15 -18.66 4.76
C ALA A 169 3.40 -17.78 4.63
N ALA A 170 4.56 -18.41 4.42
CA ALA A 170 5.86 -17.76 4.32
C ALA A 170 6.66 -18.30 3.11
N PRO A 171 6.69 -17.55 1.99
CA PRO A 171 7.47 -17.94 0.81
C PRO A 171 8.94 -18.19 1.17
N GLY A 172 9.51 -19.25 0.62
CA GLY A 172 10.89 -19.66 0.90
C GLY A 172 11.04 -20.59 2.10
N TYR A 173 10.00 -20.79 2.91
CA TYR A 173 10.07 -21.62 4.12
C TYR A 173 9.33 -22.96 3.99
N ASP A 174 8.77 -23.28 2.83
CA ASP A 174 8.04 -24.54 2.64
C ASP A 174 8.96 -25.75 2.84
N ASN A 175 8.52 -26.73 3.64
CA ASN A 175 9.24 -27.99 3.73
C ASN A 175 8.78 -28.92 2.61
N VAL A 176 9.39 -28.76 1.43
CA VAL A 176 9.03 -29.46 0.18
C VAL A 176 9.01 -30.99 0.34
N SER A 177 9.82 -31.55 1.26
CA SER A 177 9.87 -33.00 1.50
C SER A 177 8.62 -33.57 2.18
N VAL A 178 7.83 -32.73 2.87
CA VAL A 178 6.59 -33.12 3.56
C VAL A 178 5.36 -32.37 3.05
N SER A 179 5.54 -31.34 2.23
CA SER A 179 4.47 -30.55 1.63
C SER A 179 3.74 -31.38 0.58
N THR A 180 2.51 -31.81 0.88
CA THR A 180 1.72 -32.68 0.01
C THR A 180 0.93 -31.93 -1.07
N ALA A 181 0.88 -30.60 -0.99
CA ALA A 181 0.07 -29.74 -1.85
C ALA A 181 0.90 -28.75 -2.69
N ASN A 182 2.23 -28.91 -2.72
CA ASN A 182 3.13 -28.00 -3.43
C ASN A 182 2.97 -28.12 -4.95
N ILE A 183 2.42 -27.07 -5.56
CA ILE A 183 2.24 -26.93 -7.01
C ILE A 183 3.20 -25.88 -7.61
N CYS A 184 4.20 -25.42 -6.85
CA CYS A 184 5.11 -24.37 -7.27
C CYS A 184 5.93 -24.83 -8.50
N GLY A 185 5.82 -24.08 -9.60
CA GLY A 185 6.46 -24.41 -10.87
C GLY A 185 5.81 -25.55 -11.67
N GLU A 186 4.68 -26.11 -11.21
CA GLU A 186 3.98 -27.15 -11.96
C GLU A 186 3.39 -26.64 -13.27
N SER A 187 3.48 -27.45 -14.32
CA SER A 187 2.94 -27.13 -15.64
C SER A 187 1.42 -26.92 -15.59
N GLY A 188 0.94 -25.87 -16.23
CA GLY A 188 -0.48 -25.50 -16.27
C GLY A 188 -0.92 -24.56 -15.15
N TYR A 189 -0.13 -24.40 -14.08
CA TYR A 189 -0.41 -23.41 -13.04
C TYR A 189 0.39 -22.13 -13.27
N LYS A 190 -0.23 -20.99 -12.97
CA LYS A 190 0.44 -19.67 -13.01
C LYS A 190 1.03 -19.33 -11.65
N THR A 191 1.94 -20.17 -11.18
CA THR A 191 2.73 -19.92 -9.97
C THR A 191 3.89 -18.97 -10.28
N TYR A 192 4.39 -18.30 -9.25
CA TYR A 192 5.40 -17.23 -9.40
C TYR A 192 6.81 -17.67 -9.04
N ILE A 193 6.93 -18.83 -8.40
CA ILE A 193 8.16 -19.47 -7.97
C ILE A 193 8.05 -20.97 -8.19
N ASN A 194 9.18 -21.67 -8.26
CA ASN A 194 9.23 -23.13 -8.31
C ASN A 194 9.33 -23.76 -6.90
N ALA A 195 9.29 -25.09 -6.83
CA ALA A 195 9.36 -25.83 -5.55
C ALA A 195 10.66 -25.58 -4.77
N ASP A 196 11.81 -25.52 -5.44
CA ASP A 196 13.09 -25.25 -4.76
C ASP A 196 13.11 -23.84 -4.16
N GLU A 197 12.56 -22.86 -4.88
CA GLU A 197 12.42 -21.47 -4.43
C GLU A 197 11.42 -21.33 -3.29
N SER A 198 10.38 -22.16 -3.23
CA SER A 198 9.38 -22.13 -2.16
C SER A 198 9.92 -22.65 -0.84
N GLY A 199 10.98 -23.47 -0.87
CA GLY A 199 11.65 -24.06 0.29
C GLY A 199 13.13 -23.70 0.43
N VAL A 200 13.61 -22.59 -0.17
CA VAL A 200 15.03 -22.18 -0.12
C VAL A 200 15.60 -22.09 1.31
N CYS A 201 14.74 -21.84 2.29
CA CYS A 201 15.05 -21.71 3.71
C CYS A 201 14.44 -22.81 4.58
N ALA A 202 13.94 -23.89 3.96
CA ALA A 202 13.47 -25.08 4.65
C ALA A 202 14.58 -25.64 5.56
N GLY A 203 14.31 -25.71 6.86
CA GLY A 203 15.26 -26.23 7.85
C GLY A 203 16.34 -25.24 8.32
N THR A 204 16.38 -24.02 7.78
CA THR A 204 17.21 -22.94 8.33
C THR A 204 16.40 -22.11 9.31
N HIS A 205 16.62 -22.35 10.61
CA HIS A 205 15.99 -21.57 11.68
C HIS A 205 16.97 -20.50 12.18
N GLY A 206 17.09 -19.44 11.37
CA GLY A 206 18.09 -18.37 11.51
C GLY A 206 19.06 -18.35 10.32
N GLY A 207 19.38 -17.15 9.82
CA GLY A 207 20.36 -16.97 8.75
C GLY A 207 19.91 -17.40 7.34
N CYS A 208 18.61 -17.58 7.12
CA CYS A 208 18.00 -17.81 5.80
C CYS A 208 18.45 -16.74 4.78
N GLN A 209 18.83 -17.18 3.58
CA GLN A 209 19.16 -16.29 2.47
C GLN A 209 18.15 -16.48 1.34
N CYS A 210 17.18 -15.56 1.24
CA CYS A 210 16.16 -15.55 0.20
C CYS A 210 16.71 -15.19 -1.21
N SER A 211 18.03 -15.10 -1.38
CA SER A 211 18.68 -14.62 -2.61
C SER A 211 18.41 -15.49 -3.84
N SER A 212 18.10 -16.77 -3.65
CA SER A 212 17.76 -17.68 -4.75
C SER A 212 16.32 -17.51 -5.25
N MET A 213 15.47 -16.76 -4.53
CA MET A 213 14.13 -16.44 -5.01
C MET A 213 14.17 -15.33 -6.07
N PRO A 214 13.34 -15.41 -7.13
CA PRO A 214 13.27 -14.37 -8.14
C PRO A 214 12.74 -13.06 -7.53
N ASN A 215 13.21 -11.93 -8.07
CA ASN A 215 12.79 -10.58 -7.66
C ASN A 215 12.67 -9.61 -8.86
N ASN A 216 12.44 -10.16 -10.05
CA ASN A 216 12.43 -9.43 -11.32
C ASN A 216 11.05 -8.92 -11.76
N THR A 217 9.96 -9.47 -11.21
CA THR A 217 8.58 -9.02 -11.47
C THR A 217 7.97 -8.41 -10.21
N ASP A 218 6.88 -7.66 -10.34
CA ASP A 218 6.22 -7.07 -9.16
C ASP A 218 5.69 -8.16 -8.21
N ALA A 219 5.20 -9.29 -8.73
CA ALA A 219 4.78 -10.43 -7.93
C ALA A 219 5.96 -11.10 -7.20
N THR A 220 7.03 -11.42 -7.92
CA THR A 220 8.20 -12.10 -7.33
C THR A 220 8.93 -11.21 -6.33
N LYS A 221 8.93 -9.89 -6.51
CA LYS A 221 9.40 -8.94 -5.48
C LYS A 221 8.60 -9.00 -4.18
N VAL A 222 7.28 -9.12 -4.26
CA VAL A 222 6.45 -9.26 -3.05
C VAL A 222 6.80 -10.55 -2.30
N LEU A 223 6.98 -11.66 -3.03
CA LEU A 223 7.37 -12.94 -2.43
C LEU A 223 8.78 -12.87 -1.80
N TYR A 224 9.76 -12.34 -2.53
CA TYR A 224 11.13 -12.14 -2.03
C TYR A 224 11.14 -11.28 -0.77
N ASN A 225 10.44 -10.13 -0.79
CA ASN A 225 10.36 -9.25 0.38
C ASN A 225 9.67 -9.94 1.57
N GLY A 226 8.66 -10.77 1.31
CA GLY A 226 7.99 -11.55 2.35
C GLY A 226 8.89 -12.60 2.98
N CYS A 227 9.68 -13.31 2.17
CA CYS A 227 10.72 -14.23 2.67
C CYS A 227 11.71 -13.52 3.59
N VAL A 228 12.26 -12.38 3.13
CA VAL A 228 13.24 -11.60 3.90
C VAL A 228 12.63 -11.08 5.19
N LEU A 229 11.41 -10.55 5.14
CA LEU A 229 10.74 -10.00 6.32
C LEU A 229 10.45 -11.08 7.37
N PHE A 230 9.96 -12.26 6.95
CA PHE A 230 9.74 -13.38 7.87
C PHE A 230 11.05 -13.88 8.47
N GLY A 231 12.12 -13.99 7.66
CA GLY A 231 13.44 -14.35 8.15
C GLY A 231 14.02 -13.35 9.14
N THR A 232 13.73 -12.06 8.95
CA THR A 232 14.15 -11.00 9.89
C THR A 232 13.47 -11.12 11.24
N TRP A 233 12.28 -11.74 11.34
CA TRP A 233 11.67 -12.02 12.65
C TRP A 233 12.52 -12.99 13.47
N GLY A 234 13.29 -13.86 12.81
CA GLY A 234 14.34 -14.68 13.44
C GLY A 234 13.80 -15.91 14.17
N TRP A 235 12.95 -16.70 13.52
CA TRP A 235 12.50 -17.97 14.07
C TRP A 235 13.68 -18.94 14.27
N LYS A 236 13.74 -19.57 15.46
CA LYS A 236 14.81 -20.52 15.86
C LYS A 236 14.40 -21.99 15.81
N ALA A 237 13.13 -22.27 15.58
CA ALA A 237 12.58 -23.61 15.36
C ALA A 237 11.52 -23.54 14.26
N GLY A 238 11.26 -24.67 13.60
CA GLY A 238 10.21 -24.80 12.59
C GLY A 238 8.82 -24.94 13.19
N ASP A 239 8.76 -25.36 14.45
CA ASP A 239 7.55 -25.63 15.21
C ASP A 239 7.55 -24.94 16.59
N PRO A 240 7.68 -23.60 16.68
CA PRO A 240 7.69 -22.92 17.96
C PRO A 240 6.30 -22.94 18.63
N LEU A 241 6.30 -22.89 19.96
CA LEU A 241 5.12 -22.53 20.74
C LEU A 241 5.03 -21.00 20.83
N MET A 242 3.96 -20.46 20.26
CA MET A 242 3.68 -19.03 20.21
C MET A 242 2.63 -18.64 21.23
N GLU A 243 2.54 -17.33 21.45
CA GLU A 243 1.45 -16.70 22.18
C GLU A 243 0.53 -15.96 21.24
N TRP A 244 -0.75 -15.91 21.57
CA TRP A 244 -1.74 -15.35 20.65
C TRP A 244 -2.98 -14.77 21.33
N GLN A 245 -3.72 -13.98 20.59
CA GLN A 245 -5.05 -13.50 20.96
C GLN A 245 -5.87 -13.14 19.71
N PRO A 246 -7.17 -13.44 19.65
CA PRO A 246 -8.04 -12.94 18.58
C PRO A 246 -8.12 -11.41 18.60
N VAL A 247 -8.02 -10.78 17.43
CA VAL A 247 -8.09 -9.31 17.28
C VAL A 247 -8.90 -8.94 16.03
N ASP A 248 -9.29 -7.68 15.90
CA ASP A 248 -9.80 -7.19 14.62
C ASP A 248 -8.68 -7.12 13.58
N CYS A 249 -9.01 -7.42 12.33
CA CYS A 249 -8.06 -7.24 11.24
C CYS A 249 -7.80 -5.75 10.98
N PRO A 250 -6.54 -5.30 10.86
CA PRO A 250 -6.22 -3.95 10.41
C PRO A 250 -6.94 -3.63 9.09
N PRO A 251 -7.67 -2.51 8.95
CA PRO A 251 -8.48 -2.23 7.76
C PRO A 251 -7.67 -2.23 6.46
N LYS A 252 -6.42 -1.74 6.50
CA LYS A 252 -5.51 -1.75 5.35
C LYS A 252 -4.99 -3.15 5.01
N PHE A 253 -4.94 -4.04 6.00
CA PHE A 253 -4.64 -5.45 5.75
C PHE A 253 -5.82 -6.13 5.06
N VAL A 254 -7.05 -5.90 5.53
CA VAL A 254 -8.28 -6.38 4.89
C VAL A 254 -8.36 -5.90 3.44
N GLU A 255 -8.20 -4.59 3.19
CA GLU A 255 -8.21 -4.01 1.84
C GLU A 255 -7.24 -4.71 0.89
N ARG A 256 -6.01 -4.96 1.36
CA ARG A 256 -4.97 -5.66 0.59
C ARG A 256 -5.39 -7.10 0.26
N ILE A 257 -5.86 -7.84 1.25
CA ILE A 257 -6.16 -9.28 1.10
C ILE A 257 -7.44 -9.51 0.31
N SER A 258 -8.48 -8.71 0.51
CA SER A 258 -9.74 -8.82 -0.24
C SER A 258 -9.56 -8.49 -1.72
N ALA A 259 -8.58 -7.66 -2.08
CA ALA A 259 -8.30 -7.28 -3.46
C ALA A 259 -7.31 -8.23 -4.17
N ALA A 260 -6.71 -9.19 -3.45
CA ALA A 260 -5.67 -10.06 -4.00
C ALA A 260 -6.21 -11.23 -4.84
N PHE A 261 -7.44 -11.66 -4.55
CA PHE A 261 -8.05 -12.83 -5.19
C PHE A 261 -9.53 -12.57 -5.46
N THR A 262 -9.95 -12.75 -6.70
CA THR A 262 -11.33 -12.50 -7.15
C THR A 262 -11.96 -13.76 -7.76
N SER A 263 -13.17 -13.63 -8.29
CA SER A 263 -13.81 -14.71 -9.07
C SER A 263 -12.99 -15.14 -10.28
N SER A 264 -12.05 -14.31 -10.73
CA SER A 264 -11.16 -14.60 -11.85
C SER A 264 -9.86 -15.29 -11.44
N GLY A 265 -9.56 -15.40 -10.14
CA GLY A 265 -8.29 -15.90 -9.62
C GLY A 265 -7.45 -14.80 -8.98
N VAL A 266 -6.12 -14.97 -8.99
CA VAL A 266 -5.17 -13.98 -8.47
C VAL A 266 -5.22 -12.69 -9.29
N GLU A 267 -5.36 -11.56 -8.60
CA GLU A 267 -5.25 -10.25 -9.21
C GLU A 267 -3.79 -9.80 -9.31
N PRO A 268 -3.40 -9.09 -10.38
CA PRO A 268 -2.06 -8.52 -10.50
C PRO A 268 -1.72 -7.68 -9.27
N VAL A 269 -0.47 -7.78 -8.80
CA VAL A 269 0.05 -6.89 -7.77
C VAL A 269 0.01 -5.46 -8.32
N SER A 270 -1.03 -4.70 -7.98
CA SER A 270 -1.13 -3.32 -8.42
C SER A 270 -0.06 -2.52 -7.68
N ARG A 271 0.80 -1.82 -8.44
CA ARG A 271 1.65 -0.80 -7.83
C ARG A 271 0.70 0.22 -7.23
N ARG A 272 0.75 0.37 -5.90
CA ARG A 272 0.26 1.56 -5.21
C ARG A 272 0.73 2.75 -6.03
N SER A 273 -0.22 3.43 -6.65
CA SER A 273 0.05 4.45 -7.65
C SER A 273 1.06 5.43 -7.04
N ARG A 274 2.28 5.52 -7.59
CA ARG A 274 3.26 6.54 -7.16
C ARG A 274 2.80 7.94 -7.58
N TRP A 275 1.68 8.04 -8.29
CA TRP A 275 1.11 9.26 -8.81
C TRP A 275 0.88 10.36 -7.75
N PRO A 276 0.45 10.09 -6.51
CA PRO A 276 0.37 11.14 -5.48
C PRO A 276 1.73 11.74 -5.14
N TRP A 277 2.78 10.92 -5.06
CA TRP A 277 4.16 11.37 -4.79
C TRP A 277 4.78 12.06 -6.00
N ILE A 278 4.52 11.56 -7.21
CA ILE A 278 4.96 12.21 -8.46
C ILE A 278 4.24 13.56 -8.62
N ALA A 279 2.93 13.62 -8.36
CA ALA A 279 2.15 14.86 -8.41
C ALA A 279 2.65 15.87 -7.35
N ALA A 280 2.93 15.43 -6.13
CA ALA A 280 3.52 16.28 -5.10
C ALA A 280 4.91 16.80 -5.51
N GLY A 281 5.76 15.95 -6.08
CA GLY A 281 7.07 16.34 -6.62
C GLY A 281 6.96 17.36 -7.75
N VAL A 282 6.05 17.15 -8.70
CA VAL A 282 5.78 18.10 -9.80
C VAL A 282 5.25 19.42 -9.27
N ALA A 283 4.32 19.40 -8.31
CA ALA A 283 3.79 20.61 -7.69
C ALA A 283 4.90 21.44 -7.00
N LEU A 284 5.81 20.78 -6.27
CA LEU A 284 6.98 21.42 -5.66
C LEU A 284 7.90 22.10 -6.68
N VAL A 285 8.18 21.42 -7.80
CA VAL A 285 9.00 21.98 -8.89
C VAL A 285 8.31 23.19 -9.53
N LEU A 286 7.00 23.12 -9.78
CA LEU A 286 6.23 24.24 -10.34
C LEU A 286 6.19 25.44 -9.39
N LEU A 287 6.05 25.22 -8.08
CA LEU A 287 6.11 26.28 -7.07
C LEU A 287 7.50 26.94 -7.02
N ALA A 288 8.58 26.15 -7.10
CA ALA A 288 9.94 26.68 -7.15
C ALA A 288 10.18 27.53 -8.41
N LEU A 289 9.71 27.06 -9.58
CA LEU A 289 9.79 27.83 -10.83
C LEU A 289 8.99 29.14 -10.76
N ALA A 290 7.78 29.10 -10.22
CA ALA A 290 6.97 30.29 -10.01
C ALA A 290 7.66 31.30 -9.09
N ALA A 291 8.25 30.84 -7.98
CA ALA A 291 9.04 31.68 -7.07
C ALA A 291 10.25 32.32 -7.78
N CYS A 292 10.97 31.57 -8.61
CA CYS A 292 12.07 32.09 -9.43
C CYS A 292 11.60 33.17 -10.43
N ILE A 293 10.46 32.96 -11.10
CA ILE A 293 9.88 33.94 -12.03
C ILE A 293 9.46 35.20 -11.28
N VAL A 294 8.77 35.08 -10.14
CA VAL A 294 8.36 36.21 -9.30
C VAL A 294 9.60 36.99 -8.83
N ASN A 295 10.63 36.31 -8.34
CA ASN A 295 11.88 36.96 -7.92
C ASN A 295 12.54 37.72 -9.09
N ARG A 296 12.60 37.13 -10.29
CA ARG A 296 13.14 37.80 -11.48
C ARG A 296 12.32 39.03 -11.90
N ILE A 297 11.00 38.98 -11.79
CA ILE A 297 10.13 40.13 -12.06
C ILE A 297 10.36 41.24 -11.04
N LEU A 298 10.47 40.90 -9.75
CA LEU A 298 10.73 41.85 -8.68
C LEU A 298 12.11 42.52 -8.85
N ASP A 299 13.11 41.76 -9.26
CA ASP A 299 14.46 42.26 -9.49
C ASP A 299 14.51 43.23 -10.67
N SER A 300 13.92 42.86 -11.80
CA SER A 300 13.77 43.76 -12.96
C SER A 300 13.01 45.06 -12.62
N ARG A 301 12.02 44.99 -11.72
CA ARG A 301 11.33 46.20 -11.22
C ARG A 301 12.24 47.08 -10.36
N ARG A 302 13.16 46.51 -9.57
CA ARG A 302 14.15 47.30 -8.80
C ARG A 302 15.12 48.00 -9.74
N GLU A 303 15.67 47.28 -10.72
CA GLU A 303 16.58 47.84 -11.73
C GLU A 303 15.95 49.01 -12.49
N ARG A 304 14.68 48.89 -12.91
CA ARG A 304 13.93 49.98 -13.56
C ARG A 304 13.79 51.20 -12.65
N LYS A 305 13.43 51.01 -11.37
CA LYS A 305 13.31 52.11 -10.39
C LYS A 305 14.66 52.80 -10.14
N GLU A 306 15.75 52.06 -10.11
CA GLU A 306 17.09 52.63 -9.98
C GLU A 306 17.52 53.42 -11.22
N ALA A 307 17.22 52.92 -12.42
CA ALA A 307 17.47 53.62 -13.68
C ALA A 307 16.70 54.95 -13.75
N GLU A 308 15.42 54.95 -13.37
CA GLU A 308 14.60 56.18 -13.30
C GLU A 308 15.17 57.19 -12.28
N ARG A 309 15.58 56.73 -11.09
CA ARG A 309 16.24 57.60 -10.09
C ARG A 309 17.53 58.22 -10.62
N LYS A 310 18.35 57.44 -11.35
CA LYS A 310 19.57 57.93 -12.00
C LYS A 310 19.26 58.97 -13.08
N GLN A 311 18.22 58.76 -13.90
CA GLN A 311 17.78 59.73 -14.90
C GLN A 311 17.27 61.04 -14.28
N LYS A 312 16.41 60.97 -13.25
CA LYS A 312 15.93 62.16 -12.53
C LYS A 312 17.06 62.98 -11.92
N LYS A 313 18.06 62.32 -11.30
CA LYS A 313 19.28 63.00 -10.80
C LYS A 313 20.05 63.72 -11.91
N LYS A 314 20.21 63.08 -13.08
CA LYS A 314 20.87 63.70 -14.25
C LYS A 314 20.09 64.93 -14.75
N GLN A 315 18.75 64.87 -14.80
CA GLN A 315 17.92 66.00 -15.20
C GLN A 315 18.03 67.16 -14.19
N GLN A 316 17.93 66.88 -12.89
CA GLN A 316 18.08 67.89 -11.84
C GLN A 316 19.45 68.55 -11.85
N ASN A 317 20.54 67.80 -12.07
CA ASN A 317 21.88 68.37 -12.19
C ASN A 317 22.00 69.29 -13.42
N LYS A 318 21.49 68.87 -14.59
CA LYS A 318 21.46 69.71 -15.79
C LYS A 318 20.65 71.00 -15.59
N GLU A 319 19.53 70.93 -14.86
CA GLU A 319 18.72 72.09 -14.55
C GLU A 319 19.43 73.07 -13.59
N LYS A 320 20.10 72.55 -12.55
CA LYS A 320 20.95 73.35 -11.65
C LYS A 320 22.10 74.04 -12.40
N GLU A 321 22.73 73.37 -13.35
CA GLU A 321 23.77 73.96 -14.21
C GLU A 321 23.21 75.10 -15.08
N ARG A 322 22.03 74.92 -15.67
CA ARG A 322 21.35 75.99 -16.43
C ARG A 322 21.02 77.20 -15.56
N LEU A 323 20.54 76.99 -14.33
CA LEU A 323 20.26 78.07 -13.38
C LEU A 323 21.54 78.81 -12.96
N ARG A 324 22.66 78.10 -12.72
CA ARG A 324 23.95 78.72 -12.43
C ARG A 324 24.49 79.55 -13.60
N GLY A 325 24.36 79.05 -14.84
CA GLY A 325 24.75 79.81 -16.03
C GLY A 325 23.95 81.10 -16.23
N ARG A 326 22.66 81.10 -15.86
CA ARG A 326 21.79 82.28 -15.99
C ARG A 326 22.13 83.39 -14.99
N ASN A 327 22.59 83.05 -13.79
CA ASN A 327 23.07 84.04 -12.81
C ASN A 327 24.42 84.67 -13.18
N PHE A 328 25.26 84.00 -13.98
CA PHE A 328 26.54 84.56 -14.43
C PHE A 328 26.40 85.48 -15.66
N GLY A 329 25.36 85.30 -16.49
CA GLY A 329 25.09 86.15 -17.65
C GLY A 329 24.47 87.52 -17.34
N GLY A 330 23.99 87.74 -16.11
CA GLY A 330 23.36 89.01 -15.69
C GLY A 330 24.35 90.11 -15.24
N GLN A 331 25.64 89.79 -15.10
CA GLN A 331 26.65 90.74 -14.61
C GLN A 331 27.59 91.31 -15.69
N VAL A 332 27.46 90.90 -16.96
CA VAL A 332 28.39 91.31 -18.04
C VAL A 332 27.77 92.26 -19.08
N ALA A 333 26.45 92.50 -19.05
CA ALA A 333 25.76 93.38 -20.01
C ALA A 333 25.66 94.85 -19.54
N ALA A 334 26.74 95.42 -19.00
CA ALA A 334 26.80 96.84 -18.67
C ALA A 334 28.24 97.39 -18.83
N ARG A 335 28.83 97.22 -20.01
CA ARG A 335 29.93 98.07 -20.46
C ARG A 335 30.09 97.99 -21.98
N ASP A 336 30.37 99.17 -22.54
CA ASP A 336 30.92 99.42 -23.87
C ASP A 336 29.92 99.64 -25.02
N THR A 337 29.16 100.73 -24.86
CA THR A 337 28.96 101.73 -25.93
C THR A 337 30.25 102.51 -26.18
N SER A 338 30.77 102.53 -27.41
CA SER A 338 31.38 103.72 -28.07
C SER A 338 32.17 103.36 -29.34
N SER A 339 31.84 104.05 -30.45
CA SER A 339 32.69 104.48 -31.59
C SER A 339 33.45 103.42 -32.41
N GLY A 340 33.46 103.40 -33.76
CA GLY A 340 32.99 104.31 -34.79
C GLY A 340 33.52 103.85 -36.16
N GLU A 341 32.84 104.30 -37.24
CA GLU A 341 33.36 104.77 -38.54
C GLU A 341 34.81 104.42 -38.96
N SER A 342 35.19 104.15 -40.22
CA SER A 342 34.56 104.31 -41.54
C SER A 342 35.52 103.80 -42.64
N SER A 343 34.94 103.41 -43.79
CA SER A 343 35.40 103.65 -45.18
C SER A 343 36.75 103.11 -45.67
N SER A 344 36.70 102.19 -46.64
CA SER A 344 36.98 102.40 -48.09
C SER A 344 38.45 102.28 -48.52
N SER A 345 38.77 101.16 -49.16
CA SER A 345 39.24 101.04 -50.56
C SER A 345 39.75 99.63 -50.82
#